data_AF-A0A7S3XWM7-F1
#
_entry.id   AF-A0A7S3XWM7-F1
#
_cell.length_a   1.000
_cell.length_b   1.000
_cell.length_c   1.000
_cell.angle_alpha   90.00
_cell.angle_beta   90.00
_cell.angle_gamma   90.00
#
_symmetry.space_group_name_H-M   'P 1'
#
loop_
_entity.id
_entity.type
_entity.pdbx_description
1 polymer ?
#
loop_
_entity_poly.entity_id
_entity_poly.type
_entity_poly.pdbx_seq_one_letter_code
_entity_poly.pdbx_strand_id
1 'polypeptide(L)'
;VLVGWAGDRCGGRRATVCAACLVALVPLLLILAQQAQEAGPAGLSALLFAAGVLTGGPNNIITSAVAADLAGHPRLAGGRALGTVTGVINGGGGIIAALGLGLIPILKNSFGWVSIWYYLSVCVVLCFLSLTPVIFHESRKKQ
;
A
#
# COMPACT_ATOMS: atom_id res chain seq x y z
N VAL A 1 5.65 6.39 -10.22
CA VAL A 1 5.72 7.62 -11.05
C VAL A 1 4.39 8.36 -11.08
N LEU A 2 3.28 7.77 -11.54
CA LEU A 2 1.96 8.44 -11.60
C LEU A 2 1.41 8.91 -10.25
N VAL A 3 1.42 8.05 -9.23
CA VAL A 3 1.00 8.43 -7.87
C VAL A 3 1.96 9.45 -7.23
N GLY A 4 3.24 9.36 -7.56
CA GLY A 4 4.25 10.35 -7.14
C GLY A 4 3.97 11.73 -7.74
N TRP A 5 3.64 11.80 -9.03
CA TRP A 5 3.26 13.04 -9.71
C TRP A 5 1.95 13.64 -9.16
N ALA A 6 0.96 12.80 -8.85
CA ALA A 6 -0.26 13.24 -8.17
C ALA A 6 0.00 13.72 -6.73
N GLY A 7 0.95 13.07 -6.03
CA GLY A 7 1.36 13.45 -4.69
C GLY A 7 2.19 14.72 -4.61
N ASP A 8 3.01 14.98 -5.62
CA ASP A 8 3.79 16.23 -5.74
C ASP A 8 2.86 17.45 -5.87
N ARG A 9 1.70 17.28 -6.51
CA ARG A 9 0.64 18.31 -6.58
C ARG A 9 -0.08 18.53 -5.24
N CYS A 10 0.02 17.60 -4.28
CA CYS A 10 -0.52 17.73 -2.92
C CYS A 10 0.47 18.34 -1.90
N GLY A 11 1.54 19.00 -2.37
CA GLY A 11 2.44 19.78 -1.51
C GLY A 11 3.47 18.95 -0.74
N GLY A 12 3.85 17.78 -1.27
CA GLY A 12 4.97 16.98 -0.74
C GLY A 12 4.67 16.18 0.53
N ARG A 13 3.40 16.09 0.95
CA ARG A 13 2.98 15.30 2.12
C ARG A 13 2.82 13.83 1.77
N ARG A 14 3.88 13.05 2.01
CA ARG A 14 4.01 11.68 1.52
C ARG A 14 3.01 10.74 2.19
N ALA A 15 2.79 10.86 3.50
CA ALA A 15 1.86 9.97 4.20
C ALA A 15 0.40 10.29 3.84
N THR A 16 0.07 11.57 3.60
CA THR A 16 -1.29 11.97 3.20
C THR A 16 -1.67 11.44 1.81
N VAL A 17 -0.73 11.42 0.86
CA VAL A 17 -0.93 10.83 -0.47
C VAL A 17 -1.09 9.32 -0.39
N CYS A 18 -0.27 8.65 0.41
CA CYS A 18 -0.41 7.23 0.70
C CYS A 18 -1.80 6.91 1.27
N ALA A 19 -2.26 7.71 2.24
CA ALA A 19 -3.57 7.60 2.85
C ALA A 19 -4.70 7.71 1.81
N ALA A 20 -4.63 8.72 0.94
CA ALA A 20 -5.61 8.91 -0.12
C ALA A 20 -5.65 7.73 -1.10
N CYS A 21 -4.50 7.17 -1.46
CA CYS A 21 -4.44 5.98 -2.31
C CYS A 21 -5.05 4.74 -1.63
N LEU A 22 -4.78 4.53 -0.33
CA LEU A 22 -5.37 3.42 0.42
C LEU A 22 -6.89 3.57 0.56
N VAL A 23 -7.37 4.79 0.85
CA VAL A 23 -8.81 5.09 0.94
C VAL A 23 -9.50 4.89 -0.41
N ALA A 24 -8.87 5.27 -1.53
CA ALA A 24 -9.41 5.03 -2.86
C ALA A 24 -9.34 3.55 -3.29
N LEU A 25 -8.39 2.78 -2.76
CA LEU A 25 -8.22 1.37 -3.06
C LEU A 25 -9.31 0.49 -2.41
N VAL A 26 -9.77 0.81 -1.20
CA VAL A 26 -10.83 0.06 -0.51
C VAL A 26 -12.12 -0.07 -1.36
N PRO A 27 -12.77 1.00 -1.83
CA PRO A 27 -13.98 0.88 -2.63
C PRO A 27 -13.72 0.18 -3.97
N LEU A 28 -12.54 0.35 -4.56
CA LEU A 28 -12.17 -0.35 -5.80
C LEU A 28 -12.11 -1.88 -5.59
N LEU A 29 -11.56 -2.34 -4.46
CA LEU A 29 -11.54 -3.76 -4.11
C LEU A 29 -12.93 -4.30 -3.80
N LEU A 30 -13.82 -3.50 -3.20
CA LEU A 30 -15.21 -3.88 -2.99
C LEU A 30 -15.99 -3.97 -4.32
N ILE A 31 -15.73 -3.07 -5.27
CA ILE A 31 -16.27 -3.15 -6.63
C ILE A 31 -15.78 -4.43 -7.31
N LEU A 32 -14.48 -4.75 -7.20
CA LEU A 32 -13.92 -6.02 -7.69
C LEU A 32 -14.59 -7.23 -7.01
N ALA A 33 -14.89 -7.17 -5.72
CA ALA A 33 -15.59 -8.26 -5.02
C ALA A 33 -16.96 -8.58 -5.66
N GLN A 34 -17.69 -7.55 -6.10
CA GLN A 34 -19.01 -7.69 -6.71
C GLN A 34 -18.96 -7.98 -8.21
N GLN A 35 -18.03 -7.33 -8.93
CA GLN A 35 -18.02 -7.29 -10.39
C GLN A 35 -17.03 -8.27 -11.01
N ALA A 36 -16.04 -8.80 -10.29
CA ALA A 36 -14.97 -9.60 -10.91
C ALA A 36 -15.44 -10.88 -11.60
N GLN A 37 -16.61 -11.42 -11.22
CA GLN A 37 -17.18 -12.61 -11.85
C GLN A 37 -18.05 -12.29 -13.08
N GLU A 38 -18.65 -11.11 -13.12
CA GLU A 38 -19.56 -10.64 -14.18
C GLU A 38 -18.83 -9.81 -15.23
N ALA A 39 -17.71 -9.18 -14.86
CA ALA A 39 -16.93 -8.32 -15.73
C ALA A 39 -16.21 -9.15 -16.80
N GLY A 40 -16.40 -8.76 -18.06
CA GLY A 40 -15.61 -9.31 -19.16
C GLY A 40 -14.10 -9.03 -18.98
N PRO A 41 -13.22 -9.72 -19.74
CA PRO A 41 -11.77 -9.63 -19.56
C PRO A 41 -11.19 -8.21 -19.60
N ALA A 42 -11.78 -7.35 -20.45
CA ALA A 42 -11.38 -5.94 -20.57
C ALA A 42 -11.78 -5.09 -19.35
N GLY A 43 -12.95 -5.33 -18.76
CA GLY A 43 -13.39 -4.63 -17.55
C GLY A 43 -12.57 -5.05 -16.33
N LEU A 44 -12.33 -6.35 -16.19
CA LEU A 44 -11.50 -6.89 -15.11
C LEU A 44 -10.05 -6.39 -15.21
N SER A 45 -9.46 -6.37 -16.41
CA SER A 45 -8.09 -5.87 -16.60
C SER A 45 -7.95 -4.38 -16.30
N ALA A 46 -8.95 -3.56 -16.65
CA ALA A 46 -8.97 -2.14 -16.32
C ALA A 46 -9.05 -1.90 -14.80
N LEU A 47 -9.92 -2.63 -14.09
CA LEU A 47 -10.03 -2.54 -12.63
C LEU A 47 -8.76 -3.02 -11.92
N LEU A 48 -8.16 -4.11 -12.37
CA LEU A 48 -6.88 -4.62 -11.87
C LEU A 48 -5.74 -3.64 -12.12
N PHE A 49 -5.71 -3.01 -13.30
CA PHE A 49 -4.73 -1.98 -13.61
C PHE A 49 -4.86 -0.78 -12.67
N ALA A 50 -6.07 -0.29 -12.43
CA ALA A 50 -6.33 0.79 -11.49
C ALA A 50 -5.88 0.41 -10.06
N ALA A 51 -6.16 -0.82 -9.62
CA ALA A 51 -5.72 -1.32 -8.32
C ALA A 51 -4.19 -1.40 -8.22
N GLY A 52 -3.51 -1.81 -9.29
CA GLY A 52 -2.05 -1.82 -9.39
C GLY A 52 -1.43 -0.41 -9.30
N VAL A 53 -2.03 0.57 -9.99
CA VAL A 53 -1.59 1.97 -9.90
C VAL A 53 -1.74 2.51 -8.47
N LEU A 54 -2.88 2.24 -7.82
CA LEU A 54 -3.17 2.69 -6.46
C LEU A 54 -2.28 2.04 -5.40
N THR A 55 -1.92 0.77 -5.55
CA THR A 55 -1.03 0.05 -4.61
C THR A 55 0.45 0.37 -4.79
N GLY A 56 0.88 0.69 -6.01
CA GLY A 56 2.27 1.04 -6.29
C GLY A 56 2.73 2.32 -5.59
N GLY A 57 1.82 3.27 -5.35
CA GLY A 57 2.09 4.50 -4.61
C GLY A 57 2.53 4.27 -3.16
N PRO A 58 1.67 3.69 -2.31
CA PRO A 58 1.98 3.33 -0.92
C PRO A 58 3.29 2.55 -0.77
N ASN A 59 3.54 1.54 -1.62
CA ASN A 59 4.74 0.72 -1.56
C ASN A 59 6.03 1.56 -1.73
N ASN A 60 6.03 2.49 -2.69
CA ASN A 60 7.17 3.39 -2.88
C ASN A 60 7.30 4.44 -1.79
N ILE A 61 6.18 4.94 -1.26
CA ILE A 61 6.17 6.00 -0.25
C ILE A 61 6.76 5.50 1.07
N ILE A 62 6.41 4.29 1.51
CA ILE A 62 6.88 3.73 2.80
C ILE A 62 8.42 3.64 2.81
N THR A 63 9.00 3.01 1.78
CA THR A 63 10.46 2.88 1.66
C THR A 63 11.15 4.24 1.53
N SER A 64 10.57 5.17 0.77
CA SER A 64 11.14 6.50 0.57
C SER A 64 11.04 7.40 1.81
N ALA A 65 10.00 7.24 2.63
CA ALA A 65 9.84 7.97 3.89
C ALA A 65 10.93 7.57 4.89
N VAL A 66 11.14 6.27 5.04
CA VAL A 66 12.21 5.72 5.88
C VAL A 66 13.59 6.15 5.39
N ALA A 67 13.79 6.18 4.08
CA ALA A 67 15.04 6.67 3.50
C ALA A 67 15.32 8.13 3.86
N ALA A 68 14.29 8.98 3.83
CA ALA A 68 14.43 10.39 4.19
C ALA A 68 14.64 10.60 5.70
N ASP A 69 13.96 9.81 6.55
CA ASP A 69 14.14 9.89 8.01
C ASP A 69 15.58 9.50 8.43
N LEU A 70 16.17 8.48 7.79
CA LEU A 70 17.55 8.09 8.06
C LEU A 70 18.58 9.08 7.52
N ALA A 71 18.33 9.67 6.35
CA ALA A 71 19.20 10.70 5.77
C ALA A 71 19.30 11.96 6.65
N GLY A 72 18.25 12.27 7.43
CA GLY A 72 18.21 13.40 8.35
C GLY A 72 18.92 13.19 9.70
N HIS A 73 19.32 11.96 10.04
CA HIS A 73 19.94 11.67 11.34
C HIS A 73 21.48 11.82 11.31
N PRO A 74 22.08 12.72 12.12
CA PRO A 74 23.52 13.03 12.06
C PRO A 74 24.45 11.87 12.43
N ARG A 75 23.94 10.82 13.09
CA ARG A 75 24.70 9.60 13.43
C ARG A 75 24.43 8.42 12.48
N LEU A 76 23.44 8.53 11.59
CA LEU A 76 22.92 7.43 10.77
C LEU A 76 22.76 7.77 9.28
N ALA A 77 23.20 8.95 8.84
CA ALA A 77 23.14 9.45 7.46
C ALA A 77 23.97 8.64 6.42
N GLY A 78 24.41 7.42 6.76
CA GLY A 78 25.20 6.55 5.89
C GLY A 78 24.35 5.48 5.20
N GLY A 79 24.76 5.08 3.99
CA GLY A 79 24.05 4.07 3.18
C GLY A 79 23.92 2.69 3.84
N ARG A 80 24.75 2.36 4.84
CA ARG A 80 24.67 1.08 5.57
C ARG A 80 23.41 0.98 6.44
N ALA A 81 23.05 2.04 7.15
CA ALA A 81 21.82 2.07 7.96
C ALA A 81 20.58 1.98 7.06
N LEU A 82 20.60 2.74 5.96
CA LEU A 82 19.53 2.70 4.94
C LEU A 82 19.35 1.30 4.35
N GLY A 83 20.46 0.64 3.98
CA GLY A 83 20.44 -0.71 3.43
C GLY A 83 19.87 -1.74 4.40
N THR A 84 20.22 -1.66 5.69
CA THR A 84 19.65 -2.54 6.71
C THR A 84 18.15 -2.34 6.88
N VAL A 85 17.69 -1.08 7.01
CA VAL A 85 16.25 -0.84 7.21
C VAL A 85 15.44 -1.21 5.96
N THR A 86 15.95 -0.91 4.76
CA THR A 86 15.33 -1.36 3.51
C THR A 86 15.28 -2.89 3.43
N GLY A 87 16.35 -3.56 3.87
CA GLY A 87 16.40 -5.02 3.97
C GLY A 87 15.34 -5.60 4.91
N VAL A 88 15.12 -4.98 6.08
CA VAL A 88 14.07 -5.38 7.03
C VAL A 88 12.68 -5.17 6.44
N ILE A 89 12.44 -4.02 5.79
CA ILE A 89 11.14 -3.72 5.17
C ILE A 89 10.85 -4.71 4.04
N ASN A 90 11.79 -4.91 3.13
CA ASN A 90 11.61 -5.84 2.01
C ASN A 90 11.52 -7.29 2.48
N GLY A 91 12.32 -7.69 3.48
CA GLY A 91 12.29 -9.02 4.07
C GLY A 91 10.96 -9.31 4.77
N GLY A 92 10.49 -8.40 5.62
CA GLY A 92 9.20 -8.50 6.29
C GLY A 92 8.03 -8.50 5.31
N GLY A 93 8.07 -7.63 4.29
CA GLY A 93 7.09 -7.61 3.21
C GLY A 93 7.04 -8.94 2.44
N GLY A 94 8.19 -9.56 2.19
CA GLY A 94 8.28 -10.88 1.56
C GLY A 94 7.64 -12.00 2.38
N ILE A 95 7.86 -12.02 3.71
CA ILE A 95 7.24 -12.99 4.61
C ILE A 95 5.72 -12.85 4.62
N ILE A 96 5.22 -11.61 4.76
CA ILE A 96 3.77 -11.33 4.73
C ILE A 96 3.17 -11.70 3.38
N ALA A 97 3.88 -11.43 2.27
CA ALA A 97 3.45 -11.82 0.94
C ALA A 97 3.36 -13.35 0.79
N ALA A 98 4.34 -14.10 1.30
CA ALA A 98 4.32 -15.55 1.29
C ALA A 98 3.14 -16.12 2.09
N LEU A 99 2.89 -15.57 3.29
CA LEU A 99 1.72 -15.94 4.11
C LEU A 99 0.40 -15.61 3.41
N GLY A 100 0.30 -14.41 2.84
CA GLY A 100 -0.89 -13.98 2.10
C GLY A 100 -1.17 -14.85 0.87
N LEU A 101 -0.14 -15.16 0.09
CA LEU A 101 -0.24 -16.08 -1.05
C LEU A 101 -0.63 -17.50 -0.61
N GLY A 102 -0.18 -17.95 0.57
CA GLY A 102 -0.58 -19.23 1.15
C GLY A 102 -2.05 -19.26 1.61
N LEU A 103 -2.60 -18.12 2.06
CA LEU A 103 -4.00 -18.00 2.48
C LEU A 103 -4.99 -17.94 1.31
N ILE A 104 -4.61 -17.30 0.20
CA ILE A 104 -5.45 -17.16 -1.01
C ILE A 104 -6.07 -18.49 -1.49
N PRO A 105 -5.33 -19.59 -1.69
CA PRO A 105 -5.91 -20.85 -2.15
C PRO A 105 -6.88 -21.46 -1.13
N ILE A 106 -6.61 -21.31 0.17
CA ILE A 106 -7.48 -21.81 1.25
C ILE A 106 -8.81 -21.05 1.24
N LEU A 107 -8.74 -19.71 1.15
CA LEU A 107 -9.89 -18.83 1.03
C LEU A 107 -10.71 -19.13 -0.22
N LYS A 108 -10.05 -19.28 -1.38
CA LYS A 108 -10.70 -19.62 -2.64
C LYS A 108 -11.46 -20.94 -2.53
N ASN A 109 -10.82 -21.97 -2.00
CA ASN A 109 -11.40 -23.31 -1.97
C ASN A 109 -12.58 -23.41 -1.00
N SER A 110 -12.55 -22.64 0.09
CA SER A 110 -13.56 -22.73 1.15
C SER A 110 -14.71 -21.72 1.00
N PHE A 111 -14.43 -20.52 0.47
CA PHE A 111 -15.37 -19.40 0.44
C PHE A 111 -15.46 -18.69 -0.93
N GLY A 112 -14.86 -19.26 -1.98
CA GLY A 112 -14.92 -18.73 -3.34
C GLY A 112 -14.02 -17.51 -3.61
N TRP A 113 -14.08 -17.01 -4.84
CA TRP A 113 -13.22 -15.92 -5.33
C TRP A 113 -13.50 -14.57 -4.67
N VAL A 114 -14.77 -14.31 -4.33
CA VAL A 114 -15.20 -13.05 -3.69
C VAL A 114 -14.47 -12.81 -2.37
N SER A 115 -14.21 -13.89 -1.61
CA SER A 115 -13.55 -13.83 -0.30
C SER A 115 -12.11 -13.33 -0.36
N ILE A 116 -11.42 -13.51 -1.49
CA ILE A 116 -10.07 -12.97 -1.69
C ILE A 116 -10.12 -11.43 -1.74
N TRP A 117 -11.12 -10.86 -2.43
CA TRP A 117 -11.28 -9.41 -2.52
C TRP A 117 -11.60 -8.78 -1.16
N TYR A 118 -12.42 -9.45 -0.33
CA TYR A 118 -12.65 -9.02 1.05
C TYR A 118 -11.41 -9.13 1.91
N TYR A 119 -10.66 -10.24 1.81
CA TYR A 119 -9.38 -10.40 2.51
C TYR A 119 -8.41 -9.26 2.17
N LEU A 120 -8.24 -8.95 0.88
CA LEU A 120 -7.39 -7.84 0.43
C LEU A 120 -7.89 -6.49 0.96
N SER A 121 -9.21 -6.27 0.98
CA SER A 121 -9.82 -5.04 1.52
C SER A 121 -9.50 -4.86 3.00
N VAL A 122 -9.61 -5.93 3.80
CA VAL A 122 -9.25 -5.92 5.23
C VAL A 122 -7.77 -5.60 5.42
N CYS A 123 -6.87 -6.21 4.63
CA CYS A 123 -5.44 -5.90 4.69
C CYS A 123 -5.15 -4.41 4.40
N VAL A 124 -5.83 -3.82 3.40
CA VAL A 124 -5.68 -2.39 3.06
C VAL A 124 -6.19 -1.50 4.20
N VAL A 125 -7.31 -1.84 4.83
CA VAL A 125 -7.84 -1.10 5.99
C VAL A 125 -6.87 -1.18 7.17
N LEU A 126 -6.33 -2.36 7.48
CA LEU A 126 -5.33 -2.53 8.53
C LEU A 126 -4.05 -1.72 8.25
N CYS A 127 -3.63 -1.67 6.99
CA CYS A 127 -2.51 -0.83 6.55
C CYS A 127 -2.80 0.65 6.80
N PHE A 128 -3.97 1.13 6.40
CA PHE A 128 -4.40 2.52 6.63
C PHE A 128 -4.46 2.87 8.13
N LEU A 129 -5.02 1.99 8.96
CA LEU A 129 -5.08 2.17 10.41
C LEU A 129 -3.67 2.25 11.01
N SER A 130 -2.74 1.42 10.54
CA SER A 130 -1.34 1.43 10.98
C SER A 130 -0.60 2.71 10.57
N LEU A 131 -0.99 3.31 9.43
CA LEU A 131 -0.43 4.56 8.91
C LEU A 131 -1.02 5.82 9.55
N THR A 132 -2.21 5.70 10.13
CA THR A 132 -2.94 6.78 10.81
C THR A 132 -2.07 7.59 11.80
N PRO A 133 -1.30 7.00 12.74
CA PRO A 133 -0.45 7.77 13.65
C PRO A 133 0.66 8.56 12.94
N VAL A 134 1.16 8.07 11.80
CA VAL A 134 2.19 8.76 10.99
C VAL A 134 1.57 9.96 10.28
N ILE A 135 0.37 9.80 9.72
CA ILE A 135 -0.40 10.88 9.09
C ILE A 135 -0.70 11.99 10.11
N PHE A 136 -1.10 11.62 11.32
CA PHE A 136 -1.32 12.58 12.41
C PHE A 136 -0.03 13.34 12.78
N HIS A 137 1.11 12.66 12.84
CA HIS A 137 2.40 13.29 13.08
C HIS A 137 2.82 14.25 11.94
N GLU A 138 2.66 13.84 10.68
CA GLU A 138 2.96 14.67 9.51
C GLU A 138 2.06 15.91 9.46
N SER A 139 0.81 15.77 9.89
CA SER A 139 -0.15 16.89 9.99
C SER A 139 0.19 17.85 11.13
N ARG A 140 0.79 17.36 12.22
CA ARG A 140 1.15 18.15 13.42
C ARG A 140 2.49 18.88 13.32
N LYS A 141 3.44 18.43 12.48
CA LYS A 141 4.73 19.13 12.22
C LYS A 141 4.57 20.53 11.57
N LYS A 142 3.35 21.03 11.41
CA LYS A 142 3.04 22.35 10.86
C LYS A 142 1.96 23.09 11.69
N GLN A 143 2.13 23.11 13.01
CA GLN A 143 1.81 24.31 13.81
C GLN A 143 3.12 24.97 14.25
#